data_AF-A0A0K9YZT4-F1
#
_entry.id   AF-A0A0K9YZT4-F1
#
_cell.length_a   1.000
_cell.length_b   1.000
_cell.length_c   1.000
_cell.angle_alpha   90.00
_cell.angle_beta   90.00
_cell.angle_gamma   90.00
#
_symmetry.space_group_name_H-M   'P 1'
#
loop_
_entity.id
_entity.type
_entity.pdbx_description
1 polymer ?
#
loop_
_entity_poly.entity_id
_entity_poly.type
_entity_poly.pdbx_seq_one_letter_code
_entity_poly.pdbx_strand_id
1 'polypeptide(L)'
;MEQSLRTVEAIKEEEDFRFQVYASTRREEVSAWGWEVTQQEAFLRMQFEMQQKSYRLQYPDANYQLIVADEEAVGHMLLVHRDDKIILADLALLPSSRGFGIGSTIIRQLQMQAEQLAKTIRLHVMITNEARHLYERLGFRVIGEKGLHMEMEWKSEGLSLL
;
A
#
# COMPACT_ATOMS: atom_id res chain seq x y z
N MET A 1 -16.60 8.76 19.50
CA MET A 1 -15.17 9.07 19.63
C MET A 1 -14.59 8.96 18.24
N GLU A 2 -14.05 10.05 17.71
CA GLU A 2 -13.52 10.08 16.35
C GLU A 2 -12.14 9.43 16.38
N GLN A 3 -11.97 8.32 15.66
CA GLN A 3 -10.70 7.60 15.58
C GLN A 3 -9.65 8.51 14.93
N SER A 4 -8.53 8.73 15.61
CA SER A 4 -7.45 9.57 15.09
C SER A 4 -6.64 8.76 14.08
N LEU A 5 -6.66 9.15 12.81
CA LEU A 5 -5.93 8.47 11.73
C LEU A 5 -4.95 9.42 11.06
N ARG A 6 -3.66 9.05 11.08
CA ARG A 6 -2.58 9.81 10.45
C ARG A 6 -1.55 8.90 9.79
N THR A 7 -0.70 9.49 8.96
CA THR A 7 0.50 8.84 8.45
C THR A 7 1.74 9.53 9.01
N VAL A 8 2.77 8.75 9.30
CA VAL A 8 4.07 9.26 9.77
C VAL A 8 5.16 8.63 8.92
N GLU A 9 6.20 9.39 8.60
CA GLU A 9 7.36 8.86 7.89
C GLU A 9 8.02 7.75 8.72
N ALA A 10 8.28 6.62 8.07
CA ALA A 10 8.81 5.46 8.76
C ALA A 10 10.29 5.64 9.06
N ILE A 11 10.70 5.30 10.29
CA ILE A 11 12.12 5.24 10.67
C ILE A 11 12.69 3.84 10.41
N LYS A 12 14.02 3.72 10.37
CA LYS A 12 14.71 2.49 9.98
C LYS A 12 14.41 1.32 10.91
N GLU A 13 14.14 1.63 12.18
CA GLU A 13 13.84 0.69 13.27
C GLU A 13 12.46 0.02 13.12
N GLU A 14 11.62 0.44 12.17
CA GLU A 14 10.26 -0.08 11.96
C GLU A 14 10.20 -1.19 10.90
N GLU A 15 11.35 -1.73 10.50
CA GLU A 15 11.43 -2.86 9.56
C GLU A 15 10.73 -4.12 10.08
N ASP A 16 10.81 -4.39 11.39
CA ASP A 16 10.13 -5.53 12.02
C ASP A 16 8.60 -5.40 11.95
N PHE A 17 8.07 -4.19 12.16
CA PHE A 17 6.64 -3.94 12.01
C PHE A 17 6.19 -4.13 10.56
N ARG A 18 6.95 -3.59 9.60
CA ARG A 18 6.66 -3.79 8.18
C ARG A 18 6.73 -5.27 7.77
N PHE A 19 7.67 -6.02 8.34
CA PHE A 19 7.72 -7.47 8.16
C PHE A 19 6.47 -8.14 8.75
N GLN A 20 6.02 -7.75 9.93
CA GLN A 20 4.79 -8.26 10.54
C GLN A 20 3.56 -8.00 9.66
N VAL A 21 3.41 -6.77 9.14
CA VAL A 21 2.33 -6.42 8.21
C VAL A 21 2.44 -7.26 6.95
N TYR A 22 3.61 -7.35 6.32
CA TYR A 22 3.84 -8.19 5.15
C TYR A 22 3.46 -9.65 5.40
N ALA A 23 3.99 -10.26 6.46
CA ALA A 23 3.75 -11.65 6.83
C ALA A 23 2.25 -11.92 7.04
N SER A 24 1.51 -10.95 7.62
CA SER A 24 0.07 -11.06 7.81
C SER A 24 -0.74 -11.16 6.51
N THR A 25 -0.22 -10.64 5.39
CA THR A 25 -0.90 -10.73 4.08
C THR A 25 -0.82 -12.11 3.45
N ARG A 26 0.15 -12.94 3.86
CA ARG A 26 0.46 -14.25 3.28
C ARG A 26 0.27 -15.41 4.25
N ARG A 27 -0.04 -15.12 5.52
CA ARG A 27 -0.06 -16.11 6.60
C ARG A 27 -1.04 -17.25 6.35
N GLU A 28 -2.21 -16.95 5.79
CA GLU A 28 -3.22 -17.96 5.47
C GLU A 28 -2.76 -18.91 4.36
N GLU A 29 -2.15 -18.37 3.29
CA GLU A 29 -1.59 -19.17 2.19
C GLU A 29 -0.45 -20.07 2.68
N VAL A 30 0.51 -19.50 3.41
CA VAL A 30 1.73 -20.20 3.83
C VAL A 30 1.44 -21.25 4.91
N SER A 31 0.47 -21.02 5.79
CA SER A 31 0.10 -22.01 6.82
C SER A 31 -0.55 -23.26 6.24
N ALA A 32 -1.17 -23.16 5.06
CA ALA A 32 -1.80 -24.28 4.37
C ALA A 32 -0.81 -25.29 3.77
N TRP A 33 0.49 -24.97 3.70
CA TRP A 33 1.50 -25.83 3.06
C TRP A 33 2.05 -26.94 3.95
N GLY A 34 1.66 -26.99 5.23
CA GLY A 34 2.12 -28.02 6.17
C GLY A 34 3.59 -27.89 6.60
N TRP A 35 4.19 -26.73 6.40
CA TRP A 35 5.53 -26.41 6.88
C TRP A 35 5.55 -26.11 8.38
N GLU A 36 6.69 -26.38 9.01
CA GLU A 36 6.94 -25.94 10.40
C GLU A 36 6.95 -24.41 10.50
N VAL A 37 6.57 -23.88 11.66
CA VAL A 37 6.46 -22.42 11.89
C VAL A 37 7.76 -21.68 11.53
N THR A 38 8.92 -22.28 11.84
CA THR A 38 10.24 -21.72 11.54
C THR A 38 10.53 -21.67 10.04
N GLN A 39 10.06 -22.66 9.27
CA GLN A 39 10.19 -22.68 7.80
C GLN A 39 9.29 -21.62 7.16
N GLN A 40 8.05 -21.48 7.67
CA GLN A 40 7.13 -20.44 7.23
C GLN A 40 7.73 -19.04 7.47
N GLU A 41 8.28 -18.80 8.66
CA GLU A 41 8.92 -17.51 8.98
C GLU A 41 10.14 -17.25 8.09
N ALA A 42 11.03 -18.22 7.93
CA ALA A 42 12.22 -18.07 7.08
C ALA A 42 11.85 -17.74 5.63
N PHE A 43 10.84 -18.41 5.09
CA PHE A 43 10.33 -18.14 3.75
C PHE A 43 9.71 -16.75 3.61
N LEU A 44 8.88 -16.34 4.58
CA LEU A 44 8.28 -15.01 4.59
C LEU A 44 9.34 -13.91 4.70
N ARG A 45 10.38 -14.09 5.52
CA ARG A 45 11.50 -13.16 5.63
C ARG A 45 12.25 -13.06 4.30
N MET A 46 12.57 -14.19 3.67
CA MET A 46 13.20 -14.21 2.37
C MET A 46 12.38 -13.43 1.32
N GLN A 47 11.07 -13.68 1.22
CA GLN A 47 10.23 -12.96 0.25
C GLN A 47 10.12 -11.47 0.57
N PHE A 48 9.99 -11.10 1.85
CA PHE A 48 9.98 -9.71 2.28
C PHE A 48 11.27 -9.00 1.87
N GLU A 49 12.44 -9.57 2.17
CA GLU A 49 13.73 -8.98 1.79
C GLU A 49 13.87 -8.80 0.27
N MET A 50 13.40 -9.76 -0.52
CA MET A 50 13.40 -9.66 -1.98
C MET A 50 12.50 -8.52 -2.47
N GLN A 51 11.30 -8.40 -1.91
CA GLN A 51 10.39 -7.30 -2.22
C GLN A 51 11.02 -5.95 -1.85
N GLN A 52 11.61 -5.83 -0.67
CA GLN A 52 12.29 -4.61 -0.22
C GLN A 52 13.46 -4.23 -1.13
N LYS A 53 14.25 -5.21 -1.58
CA LYS A 53 15.31 -4.99 -2.58
C LYS A 53 14.72 -4.52 -3.92
N SER A 54 13.64 -5.13 -4.39
CA SER A 54 12.97 -4.71 -5.62
C SER A 54 12.46 -3.27 -5.55
N TYR A 55 11.79 -2.89 -4.46
CA TYR A 55 11.32 -1.53 -4.27
C TYR A 55 12.47 -0.52 -4.23
N ARG A 56 13.57 -0.81 -3.52
CA ARG A 56 14.74 0.09 -3.49
C ARG A 56 15.41 0.24 -4.85
N LEU A 57 15.42 -0.80 -5.67
CA LEU A 57 15.98 -0.74 -7.04
C LEU A 57 15.07 0.05 -7.99
N GLN A 58 13.76 -0.16 -7.90
CA GLN A 58 12.78 0.48 -8.78
C GLN A 58 12.51 1.94 -8.39
N TYR A 59 12.49 2.21 -7.09
CA TYR A 59 12.16 3.50 -6.50
C TYR A 59 13.15 3.87 -5.38
N PRO A 60 14.39 4.27 -5.74
CA PRO A 60 15.41 4.67 -4.76
C PRO A 60 14.98 5.84 -3.85
N ASP A 61 14.02 6.63 -4.30
CA ASP A 61 13.47 7.82 -3.66
C ASP A 61 12.09 7.59 -3.02
N ALA A 62 11.71 6.32 -2.82
CA ALA A 62 10.43 5.99 -2.20
C ALA A 62 10.38 6.39 -0.72
N ASN A 63 9.25 6.94 -0.30
CA ASN A 63 8.94 7.34 1.06
C ASN A 63 8.02 6.29 1.71
N TYR A 64 8.54 5.60 2.72
CA TYR A 64 7.72 4.71 3.56
C TYR A 64 6.98 5.53 4.60
N GLN A 65 5.69 5.26 4.75
CA GLN A 65 4.88 5.85 5.80
C GLN A 65 4.16 4.76 6.59
N LEU A 66 4.17 4.85 7.91
CA LEU A 66 3.29 4.07 8.76
C LEU A 66 1.91 4.71 8.80
N ILE A 67 0.88 3.86 8.82
CA ILE A 67 -0.50 4.26 9.05
C ILE A 67 -0.76 4.04 10.54
N VAL A 68 -1.11 5.11 11.25
CA VAL A 68 -1.30 5.11 12.70
C VAL A 68 -2.76 5.44 13.01
N ALA A 69 -3.45 4.52 13.68
CA ALA A 69 -4.81 4.68 14.17
C ALA A 69 -4.82 4.63 15.70
N ASP A 70 -5.38 5.64 16.36
CA ASP A 70 -5.44 5.73 17.82
C ASP A 70 -4.08 5.47 18.51
N GLU A 71 -3.02 6.07 17.94
CA GLU A 71 -1.60 5.96 18.37
C GLU A 71 -0.91 4.62 18.09
N GLU A 72 -1.63 3.63 17.54
CA GLU A 72 -1.05 2.34 17.15
C GLU A 72 -0.76 2.27 15.66
N ALA A 73 0.40 1.73 15.29
CA ALA A 73 0.71 1.42 13.91
C ALA A 73 -0.16 0.24 13.42
N VAL A 74 -0.96 0.48 12.39
CA VAL A 74 -1.92 -0.48 11.84
C VAL A 74 -1.60 -0.94 10.43
N GLY A 75 -0.59 -0.36 9.80
CA GLY A 75 -0.15 -0.71 8.48
C GLY A 75 0.90 0.24 7.93
N HIS A 76 1.14 0.17 6.62
CA HIS A 76 2.08 1.04 5.92
C HIS A 76 1.58 1.38 4.53
N MET A 77 2.16 2.44 3.98
CA MET A 77 2.14 2.71 2.55
C MET A 77 3.53 3.12 2.05
N LEU A 78 3.78 2.89 0.77
CA LEU A 78 5.00 3.28 0.08
C LEU A 78 4.64 4.24 -1.05
N LEU A 79 5.09 5.48 -0.94
CA LEU A 79 4.81 6.53 -1.90
C LEU A 79 6.07 6.90 -2.69
N VAL A 80 5.87 7.24 -3.95
CA VAL A 80 6.94 7.71 -4.82
C VAL A 80 6.45 8.96 -5.54
N HIS A 81 7.09 10.08 -5.27
CA HIS A 81 6.70 11.37 -5.86
C HIS A 81 7.43 11.59 -7.18
N ARG A 82 6.68 11.87 -8.24
CA ARG A 82 7.18 12.34 -9.54
C ARG A 82 6.58 13.71 -9.82
N ASP A 83 7.02 14.38 -10.88
CA ASP A 83 6.59 15.74 -11.18
C ASP A 83 5.08 15.82 -11.48
N ASP A 84 4.54 14.85 -12.21
CA ASP A 84 3.16 14.79 -12.70
C ASP A 84 2.24 13.85 -11.89
N LYS A 85 2.83 13.01 -11.03
CA LYS A 85 2.09 11.95 -10.32
C LYS A 85 2.70 11.54 -9.00
N ILE A 86 1.86 10.92 -8.18
CA ILE A 86 2.27 10.14 -7.01
C ILE A 86 2.03 8.67 -7.34
N ILE A 87 3.03 7.81 -7.16
CA ILE A 87 2.85 6.36 -7.30
C ILE A 87 2.65 5.79 -5.90
N LEU A 88 1.51 5.15 -5.68
CA LEU A 88 1.24 4.30 -4.52
C LEU A 88 1.79 2.91 -4.84
N ALA A 89 3.04 2.67 -4.43
CA ALA A 89 3.77 1.45 -4.76
C ALA A 89 3.38 0.26 -3.86
N ASP A 90 2.98 0.53 -2.62
CA ASP A 90 2.49 -0.48 -1.69
C ASP A 90 1.52 0.15 -0.68
N LEU A 91 0.52 -0.61 -0.24
CA LEU A 91 -0.44 -0.24 0.80
C LEU A 91 -0.93 -1.53 1.47
N ALA A 92 -0.64 -1.69 2.76
CA ALA A 92 -1.07 -2.85 3.52
C ALA A 92 -1.49 -2.46 4.94
N LEU A 93 -2.54 -3.13 5.42
CA LEU A 93 -3.03 -3.01 6.78
C LEU A 93 -2.98 -4.38 7.47
N LEU A 94 -2.76 -4.38 8.78
CA LEU A 94 -2.95 -5.55 9.63
C LEU A 94 -4.39 -6.08 9.46
N PRO A 95 -4.59 -7.41 9.49
CA PRO A 95 -5.92 -8.01 9.35
C PRO A 95 -6.95 -7.46 10.35
N SER A 96 -6.54 -7.21 11.59
CA SER A 96 -7.36 -6.63 12.66
C SER A 96 -7.83 -5.20 12.39
N SER A 97 -7.24 -4.51 11.42
CA SER A 97 -7.52 -3.12 11.07
C SER A 97 -8.22 -2.98 9.71
N ARG A 98 -8.57 -4.10 9.06
CA ARG A 98 -9.32 -4.12 7.79
C ARG A 98 -10.82 -4.05 8.03
N GLY A 99 -11.58 -3.58 7.04
CA GLY A 99 -13.05 -3.49 7.14
C GLY A 99 -13.58 -2.27 7.92
N PHE A 100 -12.71 -1.49 8.57
CA PHE A 100 -13.09 -0.30 9.36
C PHE A 100 -12.98 1.02 8.58
N GLY A 101 -12.81 0.97 7.26
CA GLY A 101 -12.72 2.17 6.41
C GLY A 101 -11.35 2.87 6.40
N ILE A 102 -10.38 2.43 7.21
CA ILE A 102 -9.02 3.01 7.29
C ILE A 102 -8.37 3.20 5.92
N GLY A 103 -8.33 2.14 5.10
CA GLY A 103 -7.74 2.21 3.75
C GLY A 103 -8.44 3.24 2.86
N SER A 104 -9.77 3.39 2.99
CA SER A 104 -10.51 4.41 2.23
C SER A 104 -10.14 5.82 2.68
N THR A 105 -9.99 6.02 3.99
CA THR A 105 -9.62 7.32 4.56
C THR A 105 -8.21 7.72 4.16
N ILE A 106 -7.22 6.81 4.23
CA ILE A 106 -5.84 7.07 3.79
C ILE A 106 -5.78 7.41 2.30
N ILE A 107 -6.48 6.64 1.45
CA ILE A 107 -6.48 6.93 0.01
C ILE A 107 -7.13 8.29 -0.28
N ARG A 108 -8.20 8.67 0.43
CA ARG A 108 -8.81 10.01 0.28
C ARG A 108 -7.87 11.13 0.74
N GLN A 109 -7.12 10.93 1.82
CA GLN A 109 -6.08 11.88 2.23
C GLN A 109 -5.02 12.04 1.14
N LEU A 110 -4.58 10.94 0.52
CA LEU A 110 -3.66 10.98 -0.62
C LEU A 110 -4.27 11.68 -1.84
N GLN A 111 -5.55 11.48 -2.13
CA GLN A 111 -6.28 12.17 -3.21
C GLN A 111 -6.33 13.69 -2.99
N MET A 112 -6.62 14.14 -1.76
CA MET A 112 -6.59 15.57 -1.42
C MET A 112 -5.19 16.16 -1.60
N GLN A 113 -4.14 15.44 -1.17
CA GLN A 113 -2.75 15.87 -1.39
C GLN A 113 -2.42 15.96 -2.88
N ALA A 114 -2.78 14.94 -3.67
CA ALA A 114 -2.54 14.90 -5.10
C ALA A 114 -3.25 16.04 -5.83
N GLU A 115 -4.49 16.36 -5.45
CA GLU A 115 -5.25 17.48 -5.98
C GLU A 115 -4.57 18.83 -5.70
N GLN A 116 -4.15 19.08 -4.46
CA GLN A 116 -3.42 20.30 -4.08
C GLN A 116 -2.12 20.48 -4.85
N LEU A 117 -1.46 19.37 -5.20
CA LEU A 117 -0.22 19.35 -5.97
C LEU A 117 -0.42 19.31 -7.48
N ALA A 118 -1.68 19.29 -7.97
CA ALA A 118 -2.03 19.08 -9.37
C ALA A 118 -1.38 17.81 -9.97
N LYS A 119 -1.38 16.71 -9.22
CA LYS A 119 -0.81 15.41 -9.59
C LYS A 119 -1.89 14.34 -9.74
N THR A 120 -1.63 13.37 -10.60
CA THR A 120 -2.38 12.11 -10.62
C THR A 120 -1.87 11.14 -9.55
N ILE A 121 -2.64 10.10 -9.24
CA ILE A 121 -2.17 8.97 -8.42
C ILE A 121 -2.17 7.73 -9.30
N ARG A 122 -1.07 6.98 -9.31
CA ARG A 122 -0.97 5.69 -10.00
C ARG A 122 -0.66 4.54 -9.05
N LEU A 123 -1.17 3.36 -9.37
CA LEU A 123 -0.88 2.13 -8.64
C LEU A 123 -0.90 0.93 -9.58
N HIS A 124 -0.26 -0.15 -9.14
CA HIS A 124 -0.39 -1.46 -9.76
C HIS A 124 -1.05 -2.42 -8.77
N VAL A 125 -2.04 -3.17 -9.23
CA VAL A 125 -2.76 -4.14 -8.40
C VAL A 125 -2.88 -5.46 -9.15
N MET A 126 -2.71 -6.58 -8.45
CA MET A 126 -3.00 -7.89 -9.06
C MET A 126 -4.48 -7.99 -9.38
N ILE A 127 -4.83 -8.59 -10.52
CA ILE A 127 -6.23 -8.72 -10.98
C ILE A 127 -7.12 -9.42 -9.94
N THR A 128 -6.54 -10.35 -9.19
CA THR A 128 -7.22 -11.14 -8.15
C THR A 128 -7.28 -10.45 -6.79
N ASN A 129 -6.65 -9.30 -6.60
CA ASN A 129 -6.60 -8.64 -5.31
C ASN A 129 -7.88 -7.84 -5.05
N GLU A 130 -8.56 -8.14 -3.94
CA GLU A 130 -9.82 -7.50 -3.52
C GLU A 130 -9.70 -5.98 -3.35
N ALA A 131 -8.50 -5.47 -3.07
CA ALA A 131 -8.23 -4.04 -2.99
C ALA A 131 -8.56 -3.30 -4.29
N ARG A 132 -8.62 -4.00 -5.44
CA ARG A 132 -9.11 -3.42 -6.70
C ARG A 132 -10.47 -2.75 -6.54
N HIS A 133 -11.41 -3.40 -5.86
CA HIS A 133 -12.75 -2.85 -5.63
C HIS A 133 -12.75 -1.64 -4.70
N LEU A 134 -11.77 -1.53 -3.80
CA LEU A 134 -11.56 -0.32 -3.02
C LEU A 134 -11.14 0.83 -3.94
N TYR A 135 -10.15 0.63 -4.81
CA TYR A 135 -9.65 1.65 -5.71
C TYR A 135 -10.72 2.10 -6.72
N GLU A 136 -11.46 1.17 -7.32
CA GLU A 136 -12.57 1.48 -8.25
C GLU A 136 -13.64 2.35 -7.59
N ARG A 137 -14.07 2.03 -6.37
CA ARG A 137 -15.05 2.83 -5.62
C ARG A 137 -14.54 4.22 -5.24
N LEU A 138 -13.21 4.39 -5.16
CA LEU A 138 -12.57 5.68 -4.90
C LEU A 138 -12.23 6.44 -6.20
N GLY A 139 -12.74 5.98 -7.34
CA GLY A 139 -12.65 6.68 -8.62
C GLY A 139 -11.37 6.41 -9.41
N PHE A 140 -10.55 5.45 -9.00
CA PHE A 140 -9.44 4.97 -9.84
C PHE A 140 -9.99 4.24 -11.06
N ARG A 141 -9.35 4.45 -12.21
CA ARG A 141 -9.70 3.80 -13.48
C ARG A 141 -8.52 3.01 -14.00
N VAL A 142 -8.80 1.87 -14.64
CA VAL A 142 -7.76 1.08 -15.32
C VAL A 142 -7.25 1.88 -16.53
N ILE A 143 -5.94 2.03 -16.63
CA ILE A 143 -5.26 2.70 -17.75
C ILE A 143 -4.32 1.77 -18.51
N GLY A 144 -4.08 0.57 -17.99
CA GLY A 144 -3.27 -0.45 -18.65
C GLY A 144 -3.32 -1.78 -17.92
N GLU A 145 -2.93 -2.83 -18.64
CA GLU A 145 -2.77 -4.19 -18.10
C GLU A 145 -1.40 -4.72 -18.50
N LYS A 146 -0.73 -5.40 -17.56
CA LYS A 146 0.56 -6.05 -17.78
C LYS A 146 0.60 -7.39 -17.08
N GLY A 147 0.37 -8.45 -17.85
CA GLY A 147 0.30 -9.82 -17.33
C GLY A 147 -0.83 -9.94 -16.29
N LEU A 148 -0.49 -10.29 -15.05
CA LEU A 148 -1.46 -10.45 -13.95
C LEU A 148 -1.72 -9.16 -13.16
N HIS A 149 -1.21 -8.01 -13.61
CA HIS A 149 -1.37 -6.72 -12.93
C HIS A 149 -2.15 -5.73 -13.80
N MET A 150 -3.00 -4.94 -13.15
CA MET A 150 -3.65 -3.76 -13.71
C MET A 150 -2.91 -2.51 -13.22
N GLU A 151 -2.62 -1.59 -14.14
CA GLU A 151 -2.25 -0.21 -13.82
C GLU A 151 -3.53 0.62 -13.69
N MET A 152 -3.70 1.28 -12.56
CA MET A 152 -4.83 2.15 -12.29
C MET A 152 -4.37 3.57 -12.01
N GLU A 153 -5.18 4.54 -12.44
CA GLU A 153 -4.94 5.96 -12.25
C GLU A 153 -6.16 6.64 -11.64
N TRP A 154 -5.91 7.54 -10.69
CA TRP A 154 -6.85 8.54 -10.24
C TRP A 154 -6.33 9.92 -10.61
N LYS A 155 -7.25 10.80 -11.03
CA LYS A 155 -6.97 12.21 -11.30
C LYS A 155 -8.14 13.03 -10.76
N SER A 156 -7.86 14.23 -10.27
CA SER A 156 -8.92 15.15 -9.84
C SER A 156 -9.77 15.57 -11.03
N GLU A 157 -11.02 15.97 -10.78
CA GLU A 157 -11.90 16.50 -11.83
C GLU A 157 -11.30 17.75 -12.48
N GLY A 158 -10.60 18.58 -11.70
CA GLY A 158 -9.88 19.76 -12.22
C GLY A 158 -8.78 19.43 -13.23
N LEU A 159 -8.08 18.30 -13.07
CA LEU A 159 -7.08 17.82 -14.03
C LEU A 159 -7.71 17.17 -15.27
N SER A 160 -9.01 16.87 -15.25
CA SER A 160 -9.71 16.22 -16.37
C SER A 160 -10.24 17.21 -17.42
N LEU A 161 -10.17 18.51 -17.14
CA LEU A 161 -10.68 19.60 -17.99
C LEU A 161 -9.56 20.40 -18.68
N LEU A 162 -8.30 19.96 -18.58
CA LEU A 162 -7.14 20.48 -19.29
C LEU A 162 -6.76 19.54 -20.45
#